data_AF-A0A8C6F604-F1
#
_entry.id   AF-A0A8C6F604-F1
#
_cell.length_a   1.000
_cell.length_b   1.000
_cell.length_c   1.000
_cell.angle_alpha   90.00
_cell.angle_beta   90.00
_cell.angle_gamma   90.00
#
_symmetry.space_group_name_H-M   'P 1'
#
loop_
_entity.id
_entity.type
_entity.pdbx_description
1 polymer ?
#
loop_
_entity_poly.entity_id
_entity_poly.type
_entity_poly.pdbx_seq_one_letter_code
_entity_poly.pdbx_strand_id
1 'polypeptide(L)'
;MAATSALPGVSLREATQRRLRRFSELRGKPVAAGEFWDIVAITAADDKQELAYKQQLSEKLKKKELPLGVQYHVFVDPAGAKIGNGGSTLCALRCLEKLYGDEWNSFTILLIHSGGYSQRLPNASALGKIFTALPFAIPECSSNKSCIIQSILDSRSSVAPGSVIEYSRLGPDVSVGENCIISGSYIITTAVLSAHSFVCSLSLKMNRHLKYSTMACGVQDNLKKNVKTLSDIKLLQFFGVCFLSCLDIWNLKVTEELFSGNKTCLSLWNARIFPVCSSLSDSVTTSLKMLNAVQNKSAFSLNKYKLLSIEEMLFYKDVEDMITYREQIFLEITLENSLI
;
A
#
# COMPACT_ATOMS: atom_id res chain seq x y z
N MET A 1 17.66 31.21 -41.78
CA MET A 1 17.93 30.44 -40.55
C MET A 1 16.67 29.70 -40.16
N ALA A 2 16.60 28.41 -40.48
CA ALA A 2 15.46 27.58 -40.11
C ALA A 2 15.61 27.20 -38.63
N ALA A 3 14.65 27.62 -37.80
CA ALA A 3 14.55 27.13 -36.44
C ALA A 3 14.22 25.64 -36.49
N THR A 4 15.21 24.80 -36.22
CA THR A 4 15.02 23.38 -35.93
C THR A 4 14.11 23.26 -34.72
N SER A 5 12.82 23.03 -34.94
CA SER A 5 11.89 22.72 -33.87
C SER A 5 12.30 21.38 -33.27
N ALA A 6 12.64 21.38 -31.97
CA ALA A 6 12.94 20.15 -31.25
C ALA A 6 11.73 19.20 -31.39
N LEU A 7 12.00 17.92 -31.68
CA LEU A 7 10.98 16.88 -31.75
C LEU A 7 10.09 16.95 -30.49
N PRO A 8 8.75 16.84 -30.61
CA PRO A 8 7.82 17.05 -29.49
C PRO A 8 8.16 16.22 -28.23
N GLY A 9 8.77 15.04 -28.38
CA GLY A 9 9.20 14.21 -27.25
C GLY A 9 10.41 14.73 -26.48
N VAL A 10 11.33 15.44 -27.14
CA VAL A 10 12.52 16.04 -26.50
C VAL A 10 12.09 17.22 -25.64
N SER A 11 11.19 18.06 -26.15
CA SER A 11 10.66 19.22 -25.41
C SER A 11 9.86 18.82 -24.15
N LEU A 12 9.13 17.69 -24.19
CA LEU A 12 8.40 17.16 -23.03
C LEU A 12 9.31 16.61 -21.94
N ARG A 13 10.38 15.89 -22.30
CA ARG A 13 11.38 15.37 -21.35
C ARG A 13 12.12 16.52 -20.66
N GLU A 14 12.55 17.52 -21.43
CA GLU A 14 13.20 18.71 -20.90
C GLU A 14 12.27 19.54 -20.00
N ALA A 15 10.99 19.70 -20.37
CA ALA A 15 10.01 20.37 -19.53
C ALA A 15 9.82 19.65 -18.19
N THR A 16 9.76 18.31 -18.20
CA THR A 16 9.67 17.49 -16.98
C THR A 16 10.92 17.67 -16.11
N GLN A 17 12.11 17.55 -16.69
CA GLN A 17 13.37 17.74 -15.97
C GLN A 17 13.49 19.14 -15.35
N ARG A 18 13.04 20.20 -16.06
CA ARG A 18 13.00 21.56 -15.52
C ARG A 18 12.10 21.67 -14.30
N ARG A 19 10.90 21.09 -14.32
CA ARG A 19 9.98 21.09 -13.17
C ARG A 19 10.57 20.35 -11.97
N LEU A 20 11.23 19.22 -12.21
CA LEU A 20 11.88 18.42 -11.15
C LEU A 20 13.06 19.16 -10.53
N ARG A 21 13.91 19.81 -11.34
CA ARG A 21 15.00 20.67 -10.84
C ARG A 21 14.45 21.81 -9.99
N ARG A 22 13.45 22.54 -10.51
CA ARG A 22 12.79 23.61 -9.76
C ARG A 22 12.23 23.12 -8.42
N PHE A 23 11.50 22.00 -8.40
CA PHE A 23 11.01 21.44 -7.13
C PHE A 23 12.17 21.05 -6.19
N SER A 24 13.22 20.44 -6.73
CA SER A 24 14.40 20.07 -5.95
C SER A 24 15.11 21.28 -5.32
N GLU A 25 15.09 22.44 -5.97
CA GLU A 25 15.68 23.68 -5.45
C GLU A 25 14.89 24.29 -4.27
N LEU A 26 13.57 24.03 -4.21
CA LEU A 26 12.67 24.51 -3.15
C LEU A 26 12.68 23.61 -1.89
N ARG A 27 13.03 22.34 -2.04
CA ARG A 27 13.04 21.36 -0.94
C ARG A 27 13.89 21.83 0.25
N GLY A 28 13.32 21.75 1.46
CA GLY A 28 14.01 22.12 2.69
C GLY A 28 14.26 23.62 2.89
N LYS A 29 13.69 24.48 2.04
CA LYS A 29 13.81 25.94 2.13
C LYS A 29 12.44 26.58 2.30
N PRO A 30 12.33 27.71 3.03
CA PRO A 30 11.14 28.55 3.00
C PRO A 30 10.85 29.02 1.57
N VAL A 31 9.59 29.00 1.17
CA VAL A 31 9.13 29.53 -0.13
C VAL A 31 8.36 30.82 0.07
N ALA A 32 8.55 31.78 -0.84
CA ALA A 32 7.79 33.02 -0.84
C ALA A 32 6.40 32.84 -1.48
N ALA A 33 5.49 33.78 -1.20
CA ALA A 33 4.16 33.81 -1.82
C ALA A 33 4.28 33.79 -3.35
N GLY A 34 3.54 32.88 -4.01
CA GLY A 34 3.54 32.72 -5.46
C GLY A 34 4.68 31.86 -6.03
N GLU A 35 5.67 31.43 -5.23
CA GLU A 35 6.72 30.50 -5.70
C GLU A 35 6.25 29.04 -5.70
N PHE A 36 5.37 28.71 -4.77
CA PHE A 36 4.73 27.41 -4.54
C PHE A 36 3.29 27.63 -4.04
N TRP A 37 2.56 26.55 -3.77
CA TRP A 37 1.25 26.60 -3.14
C TRP A 37 1.34 27.07 -1.69
N ASP A 38 0.42 27.92 -1.27
CA ASP A 38 0.33 28.37 0.12
C ASP A 38 -0.16 27.24 1.04
N ILE A 39 -1.09 26.41 0.51
CA ILE A 39 -1.68 25.28 1.21
C ILE A 39 -1.61 24.02 0.33
N VAL A 40 -1.19 22.91 0.93
CA VAL A 40 -1.35 21.56 0.35
C VAL A 40 -2.29 20.77 1.25
N ALA A 41 -3.49 20.50 0.76
CA ALA A 41 -4.51 19.73 1.46
C ALA A 41 -4.60 18.31 0.89
N ILE A 42 -4.55 17.31 1.76
CA ILE A 42 -4.62 15.89 1.41
C ILE A 42 -5.88 15.30 2.02
N THR A 43 -6.71 14.60 1.24
CA THR A 43 -7.87 13.89 1.81
C THR A 43 -7.48 12.50 2.32
N ALA A 44 -8.07 12.06 3.42
CA ALA A 44 -7.91 10.75 4.03
C ALA A 44 -9.26 10.05 4.22
N ALA A 45 -9.29 8.72 4.12
CA ALA A 45 -10.52 7.93 4.22
C ALA A 45 -10.98 7.68 5.66
N ASP A 46 -10.06 7.72 6.63
CA ASP A 46 -10.32 7.46 8.04
C ASP A 46 -9.22 8.11 8.91
N ASP A 47 -9.49 8.23 10.22
CA ASP A 47 -8.58 8.86 11.19
C ASP A 47 -7.20 8.18 11.24
N LYS A 48 -7.15 6.86 11.02
CA LYS A 48 -5.88 6.13 11.02
C LYS A 48 -5.03 6.47 9.79
N GLN A 49 -5.67 6.65 8.63
CA GLN A 49 -4.99 7.12 7.43
C GLN A 49 -4.55 8.58 7.58
N GLU A 50 -5.34 9.43 8.25
CA GLU A 50 -4.94 10.79 8.58
C GLU A 50 -3.69 10.83 9.47
N LEU A 51 -3.68 10.02 10.53
CA LEU A 51 -2.53 9.86 11.41
C LEU A 51 -1.29 9.44 10.60
N ALA A 52 -1.42 8.43 9.75
CA ALA A 52 -0.32 7.96 8.90
C ALA A 52 0.17 9.05 7.92
N TYR A 53 -0.74 9.85 7.36
CA TYR A 53 -0.38 10.94 6.44
C TYR A 53 0.32 12.10 7.17
N LYS A 54 -0.16 12.47 8.36
CA LYS A 54 0.48 13.50 9.20
C LYS A 54 1.90 13.09 9.61
N GLN A 55 2.09 11.83 10.05
CA GLN A 55 3.41 11.29 10.39
C GLN A 55 4.35 11.30 9.17
N GLN A 56 3.88 10.81 8.02
CA GLN A 56 4.70 10.80 6.80
C GLN A 56 5.04 12.21 6.29
N LEU A 57 4.13 13.19 6.39
CA LEU A 57 4.42 14.60 6.10
C LEU A 57 5.49 15.16 7.04
N SER A 58 5.36 14.90 8.35
CA SER A 58 6.32 15.35 9.35
C SER A 58 7.72 14.82 9.05
N GLU A 59 7.84 13.52 8.76
CA GLU A 59 9.13 12.91 8.40
C GLU A 59 9.72 13.49 7.11
N LYS A 60 8.89 13.72 6.09
CA LYS A 60 9.35 14.35 4.85
C LYS A 60 9.84 15.78 5.06
N LEU A 61 9.20 16.55 5.93
CA LEU A 61 9.66 17.89 6.31
C LEU A 61 10.99 17.83 7.06
N LYS A 62 11.13 16.92 8.04
CA LYS A 62 12.40 16.70 8.77
C LYS A 62 13.54 16.31 7.83
N LYS A 63 13.28 15.44 6.86
CA LYS A 63 14.23 15.01 5.83
C LYS A 63 14.46 16.05 4.72
N LYS A 64 13.86 17.24 4.84
CA LYS A 64 13.95 18.33 3.84
C LYS A 64 13.51 17.87 2.44
N GLU A 65 12.56 16.94 2.36
CA GLU A 65 12.01 16.43 1.10
C GLU A 65 10.86 17.30 0.56
N LEU A 66 10.31 18.18 1.40
CA LEU A 66 9.25 19.11 1.07
C LEU A 66 9.72 20.57 1.31
N PRO A 67 9.18 21.55 0.56
CA PRO A 67 9.38 22.97 0.87
C PRO A 67 8.88 23.35 2.27
N LEU A 68 9.53 24.34 2.88
CA LEU A 68 9.12 24.90 4.18
C LEU A 68 8.27 26.17 3.97
N GLY A 69 7.51 26.59 4.98
CA GLY A 69 6.62 27.77 4.89
C GLY A 69 5.24 27.48 4.27
N VAL A 70 5.03 26.28 3.73
CA VAL A 70 3.75 25.80 3.19
C VAL A 70 2.90 25.18 4.30
N GLN A 71 1.59 25.41 4.27
CA GLN A 71 0.64 24.78 5.20
C GLN A 71 0.19 23.42 4.66
N TYR A 72 0.64 22.34 5.31
CA TYR A 72 0.25 20.98 4.94
C TYR A 72 -0.88 20.47 5.84
N HIS A 73 -2.06 20.24 5.25
CA HIS A 73 -3.23 19.74 5.95
C HIS A 73 -3.62 18.35 5.47
N VAL A 74 -4.14 17.55 6.41
CA VAL A 74 -4.81 16.30 6.08
C VAL A 74 -6.24 16.38 6.61
N PHE A 75 -7.22 16.13 5.74
CA PHE A 75 -8.63 16.19 6.07
C PHE A 75 -9.28 14.81 5.91
N VAL A 76 -9.93 14.35 6.98
CA VAL A 76 -10.65 13.07 7.02
C VAL A 76 -12.04 13.23 6.43
N ASP A 77 -12.42 12.28 5.57
CA ASP A 77 -13.80 12.13 5.14
C ASP A 77 -14.70 11.76 6.34
N PRO A 78 -15.90 12.36 6.50
CA PRO A 78 -16.83 12.01 7.56
C PRO A 78 -17.12 10.50 7.64
N ALA A 79 -17.26 10.00 8.86
CA ALA A 79 -17.58 8.59 9.09
C ALA A 79 -18.90 8.19 8.42
N GLY A 80 -18.96 6.94 7.95
CA GLY A 80 -20.15 6.36 7.35
C GLY A 80 -19.96 6.05 5.87
N ALA A 81 -20.95 6.40 5.06
CA ALA A 81 -20.95 6.06 3.64
C ALA A 81 -19.85 6.83 2.88
N LYS A 82 -19.24 6.17 1.91
CA LYS A 82 -18.21 6.78 1.08
C LYS A 82 -18.81 7.91 0.25
N ILE A 83 -18.29 9.12 0.43
CA ILE A 83 -18.79 10.34 -0.22
C ILE A 83 -18.16 10.62 -1.60
N GLY A 84 -17.08 9.90 -1.94
CA GLY A 84 -16.36 10.06 -3.20
C GLY A 84 -15.61 11.40 -3.30
N ASN A 85 -14.82 11.59 -4.36
CA ASN A 85 -13.93 12.75 -4.48
C ASN A 85 -14.66 14.09 -4.38
N GLY A 86 -15.86 14.21 -4.94
CA GLY A 86 -16.67 15.43 -4.87
C GLY A 86 -17.08 15.76 -3.44
N GLY A 87 -17.55 14.77 -2.69
CA GLY A 87 -17.84 14.95 -1.26
C GLY A 87 -16.60 15.28 -0.45
N SER A 88 -15.47 14.60 -0.70
CA SER A 88 -14.20 14.89 -0.04
C SER A 88 -13.71 16.32 -0.31
N THR A 89 -13.92 16.84 -1.53
CA THR A 89 -13.64 18.25 -1.85
C THR A 89 -14.47 19.19 -0.99
N LEU A 90 -15.79 18.99 -0.91
CA LEU A 90 -16.66 19.85 -0.10
C LEU A 90 -16.29 19.79 1.39
N CYS A 91 -15.92 18.60 1.88
CA CYS A 91 -15.44 18.44 3.25
C CYS A 91 -14.14 19.21 3.48
N ALA A 92 -13.15 19.07 2.59
CA ALA A 92 -11.88 19.79 2.67
C ALA A 92 -12.07 21.31 2.64
N LEU A 93 -12.94 21.83 1.75
CA LEU A 93 -13.26 23.26 1.67
C LEU A 93 -13.90 23.76 2.98
N ARG A 94 -14.84 23.02 3.55
CA ARG A 94 -15.45 23.35 4.85
C ARG A 94 -14.43 23.35 5.98
N CYS A 95 -13.45 22.44 5.95
CA CYS A 95 -12.35 22.43 6.92
C CYS A 95 -11.43 23.65 6.76
N LEU A 96 -11.11 24.04 5.52
CA LEU A 96 -10.31 25.23 5.24
C LEU A 96 -11.02 26.52 5.69
N GLU A 97 -12.31 26.66 5.37
CA GLU A 97 -13.15 27.78 5.84
C GLU A 97 -13.17 27.87 7.37
N LYS A 98 -13.28 26.74 8.07
CA LYS A 98 -13.21 26.71 9.55
C LYS A 98 -11.84 27.12 10.10
N LEU A 99 -10.75 26.79 9.42
CA LEU A 99 -9.40 27.07 9.89
C LEU A 99 -8.96 28.50 9.61
N TYR A 100 -9.38 29.06 8.48
CA TYR A 100 -8.88 30.34 7.95
C TYR A 100 -9.96 31.43 7.85
N GLY A 101 -11.23 31.14 8.18
CA GLY A 101 -12.32 32.08 7.96
C GLY A 101 -12.37 32.50 6.48
N ASP A 102 -12.80 33.73 6.19
CA ASP A 102 -12.90 34.26 4.83
C ASP A 102 -11.55 34.40 4.10
N GLU A 103 -10.42 34.35 4.83
CA GLU A 103 -9.08 34.50 4.26
C GLU A 103 -8.69 33.31 3.38
N TRP A 104 -9.37 32.16 3.48
CA TRP A 104 -9.02 30.96 2.72
C TRP A 104 -9.04 31.19 1.19
N ASN A 105 -9.88 32.12 0.73
CA ASN A 105 -10.01 32.53 -0.67
C ASN A 105 -8.80 33.31 -1.20
N SER A 106 -7.90 33.77 -0.32
CA SER A 106 -6.67 34.45 -0.70
C SER A 106 -5.51 33.50 -0.99
N PHE A 107 -5.63 32.22 -0.63
CA PHE A 107 -4.56 31.23 -0.81
C PHE A 107 -4.65 30.49 -2.15
N THR A 108 -3.48 30.16 -2.70
CA THR A 108 -3.34 29.14 -3.74
C THR A 108 -3.27 27.75 -3.10
N ILE A 109 -4.30 26.93 -3.34
CA ILE A 109 -4.47 25.64 -2.64
C ILE A 109 -4.31 24.47 -3.61
N LEU A 110 -3.42 23.53 -3.28
CA LEU A 110 -3.35 22.22 -3.92
C LEU A 110 -4.16 21.20 -3.12
N LEU A 111 -5.28 20.75 -3.66
CA LEU A 111 -6.06 19.66 -3.07
C LEU A 111 -5.70 18.31 -3.74
N ILE A 112 -5.28 17.33 -2.94
CA ILE A 112 -4.90 15.99 -3.40
C ILE A 112 -5.86 14.96 -2.82
N HIS A 113 -6.70 14.38 -3.68
CA HIS A 113 -7.61 13.29 -3.30
C HIS A 113 -6.85 11.99 -3.05
N SER A 114 -6.56 11.70 -1.79
CA SER A 114 -5.78 10.52 -1.37
C SER A 114 -6.59 9.56 -0.50
N GLY A 115 -7.85 9.89 -0.19
CA GLY A 115 -8.77 9.06 0.56
C GLY A 115 -9.34 7.92 -0.27
N GLY A 116 -9.08 6.68 0.13
CA GLY A 116 -9.82 5.51 -0.37
C GLY A 116 -9.18 4.16 -0.05
N TYR A 117 -9.98 3.10 -0.17
CA TYR A 117 -9.61 1.73 0.20
C TYR A 117 -8.52 1.06 -0.64
N SER A 118 -8.03 1.69 -1.71
CA SER A 118 -6.98 1.11 -2.57
C SER A 118 -7.18 -0.35 -3.03
N GLN A 119 -8.41 -0.82 -3.24
CA GLN A 119 -8.72 -2.22 -3.62
C GLN A 119 -8.05 -2.75 -4.91
N ARG A 120 -7.41 -1.90 -5.72
CA ARG A 120 -6.59 -2.30 -6.89
C ARG A 120 -5.08 -2.32 -6.61
N LEU A 121 -4.66 -1.75 -5.49
CA LEU A 121 -3.27 -1.69 -5.02
C LEU A 121 -3.29 -1.89 -3.50
N PRO A 122 -3.53 -3.12 -3.01
CA PRO A 122 -3.86 -3.35 -1.61
C PRO A 122 -2.74 -2.95 -0.64
N ASN A 123 -1.48 -3.01 -1.07
CA ASN A 123 -0.31 -2.54 -0.31
C ASN A 123 -0.36 -1.04 0.02
N ALA A 124 -1.08 -0.26 -0.79
CA ALA A 124 -1.30 1.17 -0.57
C ALA A 124 -2.60 1.47 0.23
N SER A 125 -3.26 0.47 0.82
CA SER A 125 -4.52 0.68 1.54
C SER A 125 -4.31 1.20 2.96
N ALA A 126 -3.28 0.71 3.65
CA ALA A 126 -3.06 1.02 5.06
C ALA A 126 -2.35 2.38 5.25
N LEU A 127 -1.18 2.56 4.64
CA LEU A 127 -0.38 3.79 4.72
C LEU A 127 -0.67 4.81 3.61
N GLY A 128 -1.58 4.43 2.70
CA GLY A 128 -2.17 5.25 1.66
C GLY A 128 -1.31 5.48 0.41
N LYS A 129 -1.98 5.84 -0.68
CA LYS A 129 -1.41 5.84 -2.04
C LYS A 129 -0.42 6.97 -2.29
N ILE A 130 -0.65 8.13 -1.69
CA ILE A 130 0.17 9.32 -1.94
C ILE A 130 1.61 9.13 -1.45
N PHE A 131 1.82 8.27 -0.45
CA PHE A 131 3.13 7.94 0.09
C PHE A 131 3.63 6.56 -0.37
N THR A 132 3.01 5.97 -1.40
CA THR A 132 3.55 4.75 -2.02
C THR A 132 4.82 5.12 -2.78
N ALA A 133 5.90 4.38 -2.53
CA ALA A 133 7.15 4.61 -3.22
C ALA A 133 7.04 4.17 -4.69
N LEU A 134 7.60 4.96 -5.59
CA LEU A 134 7.64 4.66 -7.01
C LEU A 134 9.08 4.70 -7.50
N PRO A 135 9.49 3.75 -8.36
CA PRO A 135 10.81 3.79 -8.96
C PRO A 135 10.88 4.94 -9.97
N PHE A 136 11.64 5.97 -9.65
CA PHE A 136 11.66 7.22 -10.41
C PHE A 136 12.77 7.31 -11.48
N ALA A 137 13.66 6.32 -11.55
CA ALA A 137 14.85 6.37 -12.41
C ALA A 137 15.20 5.01 -13.04
N ILE A 138 14.22 4.33 -13.65
CA ILE A 138 14.51 3.13 -14.46
C ILE A 138 14.76 3.60 -15.90
N PRO A 139 16.00 3.53 -16.44
CA PRO A 139 16.23 3.67 -17.87
C PRO A 139 15.41 2.60 -18.59
N GLU A 140 14.73 2.97 -19.69
CA GLU A 140 13.90 2.12 -20.56
C GLU A 140 13.67 0.71 -20.01
N CYS A 141 12.55 0.55 -19.29
CA CYS A 141 12.11 -0.67 -18.62
C CYS A 141 12.36 -1.90 -19.50
N SER A 142 13.50 -2.56 -19.34
CA SER A 142 13.63 -3.94 -19.75
C SER A 142 12.75 -4.71 -18.78
N SER A 143 11.75 -5.42 -19.27
CA SER A 143 10.90 -6.36 -18.52
C SER A 143 11.65 -7.43 -17.71
N ASN A 144 12.99 -7.39 -17.71
CA ASN A 144 13.91 -8.41 -17.23
C ASN A 144 14.59 -8.07 -15.90
N LYS A 145 14.12 -7.05 -15.15
CA LYS A 145 14.69 -6.70 -13.83
C LYS A 145 13.63 -6.70 -12.74
N SER A 146 14.05 -6.99 -11.52
CA SER A 146 13.27 -6.78 -10.30
C SER A 146 13.43 -5.33 -9.81
N CYS A 147 12.49 -4.86 -9.00
CA CYS A 147 12.50 -3.55 -8.39
C CYS A 147 12.55 -3.70 -6.87
N ILE A 148 13.65 -3.26 -6.27
CA ILE A 148 13.85 -3.30 -4.81
C ILE A 148 13.78 -1.87 -4.28
N ILE A 149 12.87 -1.63 -3.35
CA ILE A 149 12.61 -0.32 -2.77
C ILE A 149 12.73 -0.43 -1.25
N GLN A 150 13.72 0.26 -0.65
CA GLN A 150 13.87 0.33 0.81
C GLN A 150 13.67 -1.04 1.48
N SER A 151 14.41 -2.05 1.03
CA SER A 151 14.27 -3.44 1.47
C SER A 151 15.64 -4.08 1.64
N ILE A 152 15.74 -5.03 2.55
CA ILE A 152 16.99 -5.73 2.89
C ILE A 152 16.86 -7.18 2.44
N LEU A 153 17.78 -7.60 1.59
CA LEU A 153 17.77 -8.93 0.97
C LEU A 153 19.09 -9.63 1.29
N ASP A 154 19.02 -10.84 1.82
CA ASP A 154 20.19 -11.70 1.97
C ASP A 154 20.80 -12.03 0.60
N SER A 155 22.13 -12.13 0.53
CA SER A 155 22.88 -12.48 -0.69
C SER A 155 22.46 -13.80 -1.35
N ARG A 156 21.86 -14.73 -0.59
CA ARG A 156 21.35 -16.02 -1.06
C ARG A 156 19.88 -15.97 -1.48
N SER A 157 19.21 -14.82 -1.33
CA SER A 157 17.86 -14.63 -1.86
C SER A 157 17.88 -14.35 -3.35
N SER A 158 16.85 -14.80 -4.06
CA SER A 158 16.70 -14.57 -5.50
C SER A 158 15.36 -13.92 -5.80
N VAL A 159 15.38 -12.96 -6.73
CA VAL A 159 14.19 -12.20 -7.12
C VAL A 159 14.11 -12.16 -8.63
N ALA A 160 13.11 -12.85 -9.18
CA ALA A 160 12.91 -12.93 -10.61
C ALA A 160 12.38 -11.61 -11.20
N PRO A 161 12.51 -11.42 -12.53
CA PRO A 161 12.07 -10.21 -13.21
C PRO A 161 10.60 -9.82 -13.01
N GLY A 162 10.33 -8.52 -13.13
CA GLY A 162 8.98 -7.96 -13.00
C GLY A 162 8.47 -7.89 -11.56
N SER A 163 9.19 -8.47 -10.60
CA SER A 163 8.83 -8.45 -9.19
C SER A 163 9.22 -7.15 -8.50
N VAL A 164 8.35 -6.66 -7.61
CA VAL A 164 8.56 -5.48 -6.78
C VAL A 164 8.61 -5.91 -5.32
N ILE A 165 9.68 -5.53 -4.63
CA ILE A 165 9.84 -5.75 -3.19
C ILE A 165 10.01 -4.38 -2.54
N GLU A 166 9.07 -4.00 -1.67
CA GLU A 166 9.11 -2.75 -0.93
C GLU A 166 9.04 -2.97 0.58
N TYR A 167 9.81 -2.19 1.34
CA TYR A 167 9.78 -2.18 2.80
C TYR A 167 9.79 -3.57 3.41
N SER A 168 10.62 -4.48 2.89
CA SER A 168 10.60 -5.89 3.28
C SER A 168 11.99 -6.41 3.63
N ARG A 169 12.03 -7.51 4.38
CA ARG A 169 13.25 -8.25 4.73
C ARG A 169 13.15 -9.67 4.18
N LEU A 170 14.07 -10.06 3.31
CA LEU A 170 14.17 -11.43 2.79
C LEU A 170 15.43 -12.09 3.34
N GLY A 171 15.25 -13.17 4.08
CA GLY A 171 16.30 -14.01 4.60
C GLY A 171 16.96 -14.88 3.52
N PRO A 172 17.92 -15.72 3.92
CA PRO A 172 18.59 -16.62 3.01
C PRO A 172 17.63 -17.65 2.41
N ASP A 173 17.95 -18.12 1.21
CA ASP A 173 17.23 -19.20 0.53
C ASP A 173 15.74 -18.86 0.23
N VAL A 174 15.41 -17.57 0.19
CA VAL A 174 14.11 -17.08 -0.31
C VAL A 174 14.18 -16.91 -1.83
N SER A 175 13.28 -17.57 -2.55
CA SER A 175 13.17 -17.46 -4.01
C SER A 175 11.83 -16.83 -4.39
N VAL A 176 11.88 -15.65 -5.01
CA VAL A 176 10.69 -14.91 -5.47
C VAL A 176 10.55 -15.08 -6.97
N GLY A 177 9.44 -15.68 -7.40
CA GLY A 177 9.07 -15.85 -8.81
C GLY A 177 8.75 -14.54 -9.51
N GLU A 178 8.48 -14.61 -10.81
CA GLU A 178 8.29 -13.42 -11.65
C GLU A 178 7.03 -12.65 -11.29
N ASN A 179 7.02 -11.34 -11.57
CA ASN A 179 5.83 -10.49 -11.46
C ASN A 179 5.13 -10.53 -10.08
N CYS A 180 5.90 -10.71 -9.00
CA CYS A 180 5.39 -10.69 -7.64
C CYS A 180 5.38 -9.27 -7.05
N ILE A 181 4.55 -9.04 -6.04
CA ILE A 181 4.58 -7.83 -5.23
C ILE A 181 4.70 -8.23 -3.77
N ILE A 182 5.76 -7.82 -3.10
CA ILE A 182 5.98 -8.05 -1.67
C ILE A 182 6.10 -6.70 -0.98
N SER A 183 5.27 -6.45 0.04
CA SER A 183 5.24 -5.18 0.76
C SER A 183 5.15 -5.38 2.28
N GLY A 184 6.04 -4.74 3.02
CA GLY A 184 5.97 -4.72 4.48
C GLY A 184 6.23 -6.08 5.14
N SER A 185 6.82 -7.04 4.42
CA SER A 185 6.92 -8.44 4.86
C SER A 185 8.31 -8.78 5.39
N TYR A 186 8.37 -9.75 6.31
CA TYR A 186 9.61 -10.33 6.80
C TYR A 186 9.61 -11.84 6.60
N ILE A 187 10.48 -12.34 5.72
CA ILE A 187 10.59 -13.76 5.36
C ILE A 187 11.91 -14.29 5.90
N ILE A 188 11.89 -14.99 7.03
CA ILE A 188 13.11 -15.46 7.72
C ILE A 188 13.62 -16.80 7.17
N THR A 189 12.70 -17.67 6.79
CA THR A 189 12.98 -19.08 6.45
C THR A 189 12.97 -19.31 4.95
N THR A 190 13.47 -20.48 4.52
CA THR A 190 13.39 -20.95 3.15
C THR A 190 11.94 -20.89 2.66
N ALA A 191 11.71 -20.03 1.66
CA ALA A 191 10.39 -19.81 1.09
C ALA A 191 10.50 -19.66 -0.42
N VAL A 192 9.62 -20.34 -1.14
CA VAL A 192 9.47 -20.18 -2.58
C VAL A 192 8.12 -19.50 -2.83
N LEU A 193 8.17 -18.31 -3.40
CA LEU A 193 6.98 -17.58 -3.84
C LEU A 193 6.83 -17.82 -5.33
N SER A 194 5.72 -18.43 -5.72
CA SER A 194 5.37 -18.63 -7.14
C SER A 194 5.21 -17.30 -7.88
N ALA A 195 5.37 -17.32 -9.20
CA ALA A 195 5.11 -16.14 -10.03
C ALA A 195 3.69 -15.56 -9.82
N HIS A 196 3.53 -14.26 -10.02
CA HIS A 196 2.27 -13.52 -9.86
C HIS A 196 1.67 -13.55 -8.45
N SER A 197 2.49 -13.74 -7.41
CA SER A 197 2.05 -13.68 -6.01
C SER A 197 2.05 -12.24 -5.49
N PHE A 198 0.99 -11.86 -4.80
CA PHE A 198 0.90 -10.63 -4.02
C PHE A 198 0.98 -10.98 -2.53
N VAL A 199 1.91 -10.35 -1.81
CA VAL A 199 2.13 -10.51 -0.38
C VAL A 199 2.23 -9.13 0.27
N CYS A 200 1.30 -8.79 1.16
CA CYS A 200 1.36 -7.55 1.92
C CYS A 200 0.99 -7.79 3.38
N SER A 201 1.92 -7.51 4.27
CA SER A 201 1.72 -7.70 5.71
C SER A 201 1.21 -6.42 6.36
N LEU A 202 0.32 -6.58 7.35
CA LEU A 202 -0.20 -5.49 8.17
C LEU A 202 0.04 -5.77 9.65
N SER A 203 0.47 -4.74 10.36
CA SER A 203 0.41 -4.66 11.82
C SER A 203 -1.01 -4.32 12.25
N LEU A 204 -1.51 -5.01 13.27
CA LEU A 204 -2.89 -4.92 13.73
C LEU A 204 -2.91 -4.65 15.24
N LYS A 205 -3.69 -3.65 15.67
CA LYS A 205 -3.98 -3.39 17.08
C LYS A 205 -5.29 -4.08 17.47
N MET A 206 -5.20 -5.22 18.13
CA MET A 206 -6.37 -6.00 18.55
C MET A 206 -6.33 -6.20 20.06
N ASN A 207 -7.38 -5.76 20.77
CA ASN A 207 -7.47 -5.85 22.24
C ASN A 207 -6.21 -5.31 22.94
N ARG A 208 -5.68 -4.17 22.46
CA ARG A 208 -4.42 -3.53 22.91
C ARG A 208 -3.13 -4.34 22.65
N HIS A 209 -3.22 -5.53 22.07
CA HIS A 209 -2.06 -6.31 21.66
C HIS A 209 -1.74 -6.07 20.20
N LEU A 210 -0.44 -6.04 19.91
CA LEU A 210 0.08 -6.05 18.55
C LEU A 210 -0.04 -7.47 17.99
N LYS A 211 -0.61 -7.57 16.80
CA LYS A 211 -0.78 -8.80 16.01
C LYS A 211 -0.44 -8.51 14.56
N TYR A 212 -0.27 -9.56 13.78
CA TYR A 212 0.06 -9.42 12.36
C TYR A 212 -0.83 -10.33 11.51
N SER A 213 -1.17 -9.86 10.32
CA SER A 213 -1.82 -10.69 9.30
C SER A 213 -1.28 -10.29 7.94
N THR A 214 -1.11 -11.28 7.05
CA THR A 214 -0.55 -11.07 5.73
C THR A 214 -1.58 -11.39 4.65
N MET A 215 -1.89 -10.40 3.81
CA MET A 215 -2.63 -10.60 2.58
C MET A 215 -1.75 -11.39 1.62
N ALA A 216 -2.13 -12.62 1.30
CA ALA A 216 -1.51 -13.41 0.24
C ALA A 216 -2.58 -13.80 -0.79
N CYS A 217 -2.40 -13.38 -2.04
CA CYS A 217 -3.32 -13.68 -3.15
C CYS A 217 -2.59 -13.59 -4.49
N GLY A 218 -3.28 -13.82 -5.60
CA GLY A 218 -2.74 -13.55 -6.93
C GLY A 218 -2.74 -12.05 -7.23
N VAL A 219 -1.72 -11.57 -7.96
CA VAL A 219 -1.66 -10.18 -8.46
C VAL A 219 -2.86 -9.86 -9.38
N GLN A 220 -3.39 -10.87 -10.06
CA GLN A 220 -4.54 -10.75 -10.96
C GLN A 220 -5.89 -11.01 -10.29
N ASP A 221 -5.93 -11.30 -8.98
CA ASP A 221 -7.19 -11.57 -8.28
C ASP A 221 -8.05 -10.29 -8.22
N ASN A 222 -9.31 -10.42 -8.64
CA ASN A 222 -10.23 -9.30 -8.64
C ASN A 222 -10.92 -9.15 -7.28
N LEU A 223 -10.26 -8.44 -6.37
CA LEU A 223 -10.78 -8.17 -5.01
C LEU A 223 -12.11 -7.38 -4.98
N LYS A 224 -12.49 -6.73 -6.10
CA LYS A 224 -13.75 -5.98 -6.22
C LYS A 224 -14.91 -6.80 -6.72
N LYS A 225 -14.64 -7.92 -7.39
CA LYS A 225 -15.70 -8.81 -7.88
C LYS A 225 -16.46 -9.32 -6.67
N ASN A 226 -17.77 -9.11 -6.70
CA ASN A 226 -18.66 -9.55 -5.63
C ASN A 226 -19.83 -10.34 -6.20
N VAL A 227 -20.41 -11.16 -5.34
CA VAL A 227 -21.63 -11.92 -5.58
C VAL A 227 -22.64 -11.62 -4.48
N LYS A 228 -23.93 -11.81 -4.78
CA LYS A 228 -25.01 -11.44 -3.86
C LYS A 228 -25.42 -12.56 -2.90
N THR A 229 -25.14 -13.81 -3.27
CA THR A 229 -25.61 -14.99 -2.54
C THR A 229 -24.46 -15.98 -2.31
N LEU A 230 -24.57 -16.79 -1.25
CA LEU A 230 -23.58 -17.83 -0.95
C LEU A 230 -23.49 -18.90 -2.06
N SER A 231 -24.59 -19.20 -2.75
CA SER A 231 -24.60 -20.14 -3.88
C SER A 231 -23.75 -19.70 -5.07
N ASP A 232 -23.50 -18.40 -5.18
CA ASP A 232 -22.74 -17.80 -6.28
C ASP A 232 -21.24 -17.70 -5.98
N ILE A 233 -20.77 -18.11 -4.80
CA ILE A 233 -19.36 -18.02 -4.38
C ILE A 233 -18.41 -18.72 -5.35
N LYS A 234 -18.87 -19.77 -6.04
CA LYS A 234 -18.13 -20.46 -7.11
C LYS A 234 -17.75 -19.55 -8.29
N LEU A 235 -18.37 -18.38 -8.44
CA LEU A 235 -18.04 -17.41 -9.47
C LEU A 235 -16.83 -16.53 -9.09
N LEU A 236 -16.42 -16.52 -7.82
CA LEU A 236 -15.20 -15.87 -7.37
C LEU A 236 -14.01 -16.79 -7.66
N GLN A 237 -12.84 -16.18 -7.87
CA GLN A 237 -11.60 -16.88 -8.12
C GLN A 237 -10.52 -16.37 -7.18
N PHE A 238 -9.63 -17.26 -6.76
CA PHE A 238 -8.44 -16.95 -5.98
C PHE A 238 -7.27 -17.68 -6.63
N PHE A 239 -6.26 -16.94 -7.06
CA PHE A 239 -5.12 -17.46 -7.82
C PHE A 239 -5.54 -18.27 -9.06
N GLY A 240 -6.59 -17.81 -9.77
CA GLY A 240 -7.16 -18.50 -10.94
C GLY A 240 -7.97 -19.78 -10.62
N VAL A 241 -8.03 -20.20 -9.36
CA VAL A 241 -8.81 -21.36 -8.92
C VAL A 241 -10.19 -20.89 -8.43
N CYS A 242 -11.22 -21.71 -8.64
CA CYS A 242 -12.55 -21.48 -8.08
C CYS A 242 -12.46 -21.26 -6.56
N PHE A 243 -13.02 -20.15 -6.05
CA PHE A 243 -12.89 -19.81 -4.64
C PHE A 243 -13.54 -20.85 -3.72
N LEU A 244 -14.65 -21.47 -4.15
CA LEU A 244 -15.27 -22.58 -3.41
C LEU A 244 -14.29 -23.75 -3.19
N SER A 245 -13.54 -24.13 -4.23
CA SER A 245 -12.51 -25.19 -4.11
C SER A 245 -11.34 -24.78 -3.21
N CYS A 246 -11.01 -23.48 -3.15
CA CYS A 246 -10.00 -22.97 -2.23
C CYS A 246 -10.47 -23.10 -0.77
N LEU A 247 -11.74 -22.82 -0.49
CA LEU A 247 -12.32 -23.00 0.85
C LEU A 247 -12.27 -24.47 1.29
N ASP A 248 -12.54 -25.41 0.39
CA ASP A 248 -12.39 -26.85 0.67
C ASP A 248 -10.95 -27.22 1.03
N ILE A 249 -9.97 -26.73 0.24
CA ILE A 249 -8.53 -26.91 0.53
C ILE A 249 -8.17 -26.37 1.91
N TRP A 250 -8.78 -25.26 2.31
CA TRP A 250 -8.55 -24.62 3.60
C TRP A 250 -9.40 -25.16 4.77
N ASN A 251 -10.24 -26.16 4.50
CA ASN A 251 -11.20 -26.73 5.45
C ASN A 251 -12.16 -25.66 6.03
N LEU A 252 -12.57 -24.69 5.23
CA LEU A 252 -13.50 -23.62 5.61
C LEU A 252 -14.89 -23.89 5.07
N LYS A 253 -15.90 -23.71 5.93
CA LYS A 253 -17.31 -23.84 5.53
C LYS A 253 -17.81 -22.54 4.91
N VAL A 254 -18.63 -22.66 3.87
CA VAL A 254 -19.35 -21.53 3.29
C VAL A 254 -20.51 -21.16 4.21
N THR A 255 -20.33 -20.11 5.01
CA THR A 255 -21.34 -19.56 5.90
C THR A 255 -21.40 -18.04 5.76
N GLU A 256 -22.46 -17.41 6.26
CA GLU A 256 -22.54 -15.96 6.36
C GLU A 256 -21.39 -15.38 7.21
N GLU A 257 -20.88 -16.14 8.19
CA GLU A 257 -19.76 -15.73 9.06
C GLU A 257 -18.41 -15.73 8.34
N LEU A 258 -18.30 -16.37 7.17
CA LEU A 258 -17.08 -16.30 6.36
C LEU A 258 -16.82 -14.87 5.86
N PHE A 259 -17.85 -14.04 5.72
CA PHE A 259 -17.72 -12.69 5.16
C PHE A 259 -17.98 -11.59 6.20
N SER A 260 -17.11 -10.59 6.25
CA SER A 260 -17.31 -9.36 7.03
C SER A 260 -18.27 -8.40 6.30
N GLY A 261 -18.77 -7.42 7.04
CA GLY A 261 -19.55 -6.32 6.47
C GLY A 261 -20.89 -6.75 5.86
N ASN A 262 -21.18 -6.22 4.68
CA ASN A 262 -22.49 -6.38 4.02
C ASN A 262 -22.67 -7.78 3.41
N LYS A 263 -23.71 -8.50 3.86
CA LYS A 263 -24.06 -9.87 3.44
C LYS A 263 -24.55 -9.98 1.99
N THR A 264 -24.84 -8.85 1.35
CA THR A 264 -25.28 -8.80 -0.06
C THR A 264 -24.13 -8.53 -1.04
N CYS A 265 -22.90 -8.38 -0.54
CA CYS A 265 -21.70 -8.07 -1.33
C CYS A 265 -20.55 -8.98 -0.90
N LEU A 266 -20.56 -10.25 -1.30
CA LEU A 266 -19.57 -11.24 -0.91
C LEU A 266 -18.40 -11.23 -1.90
N SER A 267 -17.17 -11.05 -1.43
CA SER A 267 -15.96 -10.86 -2.25
C SER A 267 -14.71 -11.37 -1.53
N LEU A 268 -13.57 -11.42 -2.22
CA LEU A 268 -12.29 -11.69 -1.55
C LEU A 268 -11.90 -10.59 -0.53
N TRP A 269 -12.37 -9.36 -0.73
CA TRP A 269 -12.06 -8.23 0.16
C TRP A 269 -12.64 -8.41 1.57
N ASN A 270 -13.83 -8.99 1.66
CA ASN A 270 -14.50 -9.25 2.93
C ASN A 270 -14.49 -10.72 3.36
N ALA A 271 -13.87 -11.62 2.59
CA ALA A 271 -13.70 -13.01 3.00
C ALA A 271 -12.66 -13.14 4.13
N ARG A 272 -13.04 -13.79 5.23
CA ARG A 272 -12.18 -14.08 6.39
C ARG A 272 -11.31 -15.29 6.14
N ILE A 273 -10.24 -15.09 5.37
CA ILE A 273 -9.28 -16.14 5.00
C ILE A 273 -7.86 -15.86 5.50
N PHE A 274 -7.58 -14.66 6.01
CA PHE A 274 -6.22 -14.26 6.39
C PHE A 274 -5.95 -14.52 7.88
N PRO A 275 -4.95 -15.37 8.22
CA PRO A 275 -4.68 -15.78 9.59
C PRO A 275 -3.99 -14.69 10.42
N VAL A 276 -4.50 -14.46 11.63
CA VAL A 276 -3.89 -13.59 12.63
C VAL A 276 -2.80 -14.33 13.39
N CYS A 277 -1.60 -13.78 13.40
CA CYS A 277 -0.40 -14.33 14.03
C CYS A 277 0.20 -13.38 15.07
N SER A 278 1.10 -13.91 15.91
CA SER A 278 1.81 -13.16 16.95
C SER A 278 3.04 -12.42 16.45
N SER A 279 3.64 -12.86 15.33
CA SER A 279 4.80 -12.21 14.71
C SER A 279 4.56 -11.92 13.23
N LEU A 280 5.28 -10.93 12.70
CA LEU A 280 5.25 -10.57 11.28
C LEU A 280 5.65 -11.77 10.40
N SER A 281 6.75 -12.44 10.74
CA SER A 281 7.29 -13.59 10.01
C SER A 281 6.37 -14.80 10.02
N ASP A 282 5.68 -15.06 11.14
CA ASP A 282 4.72 -16.17 11.22
C ASP A 282 3.51 -15.89 10.34
N SER A 283 3.08 -14.62 10.28
CA SER A 283 1.96 -14.22 9.42
C SER A 283 2.28 -14.46 7.94
N VAL A 284 3.49 -14.10 7.49
CA VAL A 284 3.91 -14.33 6.10
C VAL A 284 4.03 -15.82 5.83
N THR A 285 4.72 -16.57 6.70
CA THR A 285 4.92 -18.01 6.55
C THR A 285 3.59 -18.76 6.47
N THR A 286 2.62 -18.40 7.31
CA THR A 286 1.31 -19.04 7.33
C THR A 286 0.50 -18.68 6.08
N SER A 287 0.50 -17.41 5.66
CA SER A 287 -0.20 -16.98 4.45
C SER A 287 0.42 -17.56 3.17
N LEU A 288 1.74 -17.77 3.13
CA LEU A 288 2.39 -18.48 2.01
C LEU A 288 2.03 -19.96 1.98
N LYS A 289 1.91 -20.64 3.13
CA LYS A 289 1.41 -22.02 3.19
C LYS A 289 -0.04 -22.11 2.67
N MET A 290 -0.88 -21.15 3.02
CA MET A 290 -2.25 -21.03 2.50
C MET A 290 -2.29 -20.87 0.97
N LEU A 291 -1.43 -20.00 0.42
CA LEU A 291 -1.33 -19.77 -1.03
C LEU A 291 -0.79 -21.01 -1.76
N ASN A 292 0.30 -21.59 -1.27
CA ASN A 292 0.92 -22.79 -1.84
C ASN A 292 -0.02 -23.99 -1.80
N ALA A 293 -0.89 -24.08 -0.79
CA ALA A 293 -1.90 -25.13 -0.69
C ALA A 293 -2.89 -25.10 -1.87
N VAL A 294 -3.29 -23.91 -2.33
CA VAL A 294 -4.15 -23.75 -3.51
C VAL A 294 -3.42 -24.17 -4.79
N GLN A 295 -2.16 -23.74 -4.93
CA GLN A 295 -1.35 -24.02 -6.12
C GLN A 295 -1.02 -25.51 -6.28
N ASN A 296 -0.72 -26.17 -5.17
CA ASN A 296 -0.37 -27.59 -5.14
C ASN A 296 -1.58 -28.51 -4.94
N LYS A 297 -2.79 -27.94 -4.77
CA LYS A 297 -4.02 -28.69 -4.45
C LYS A 297 -3.87 -29.59 -3.21
N SER A 298 -3.12 -29.12 -2.22
CA SER A 298 -2.83 -29.85 -0.98
C SER A 298 -3.63 -29.28 0.18
N ALA A 299 -4.19 -30.12 1.06
CA ALA A 299 -4.98 -29.64 2.20
C ALA A 299 -4.16 -28.78 3.18
N PHE A 300 -4.74 -27.68 3.65
CA PHE A 300 -4.15 -26.81 4.66
C PHE A 300 -5.22 -26.16 5.54
N SER A 301 -5.52 -26.73 6.70
CA SER A 301 -6.63 -26.24 7.53
C SER A 301 -6.35 -24.87 8.17
N LEU A 302 -7.24 -23.91 7.92
CA LEU A 302 -7.22 -22.58 8.52
C LEU A 302 -8.01 -22.48 9.84
N ASN A 303 -8.77 -23.51 10.22
CA ASN A 303 -9.68 -23.50 11.38
C ASN A 303 -8.99 -23.26 12.74
N LYS A 304 -7.68 -23.51 12.83
CA LYS A 304 -6.91 -23.26 14.06
C LYS A 304 -6.53 -21.79 14.25
N TYR A 305 -6.76 -20.95 13.25
CA TYR A 305 -6.42 -19.54 13.29
C TYR A 305 -7.66 -18.69 13.49
N LYS A 306 -7.49 -17.55 14.17
CA LYS A 306 -8.43 -16.45 14.01
C LYS A 306 -8.22 -15.85 12.61
N LEU A 307 -9.27 -15.78 11.82
CA LEU A 307 -9.22 -15.26 10.46
C LEU A 307 -9.84 -13.87 10.39
N LEU A 308 -9.26 -13.02 9.55
CA LEU A 308 -9.78 -11.69 9.22
C LEU A 308 -9.93 -11.55 7.72
N SER A 309 -10.83 -10.66 7.32
CA SER A 309 -10.88 -10.15 5.95
C SER A 309 -9.93 -8.98 5.75
N ILE A 310 -9.69 -8.57 4.49
CA ILE A 310 -8.89 -7.37 4.20
C ILE A 310 -9.56 -6.13 4.82
N GLU A 311 -10.89 -6.04 4.72
CA GLU A 311 -11.67 -4.97 5.35
C GLU A 311 -11.41 -4.89 6.86
N GLU A 312 -11.47 -6.03 7.56
CA GLU A 312 -11.22 -6.07 9.01
C GLU A 312 -9.76 -5.79 9.35
N MET A 313 -8.81 -6.30 8.55
CA MET A 313 -7.39 -6.00 8.74
C MET A 313 -7.13 -4.49 8.64
N LEU A 314 -7.75 -3.81 7.68
CA LEU A 314 -7.63 -2.35 7.52
C LEU A 314 -8.35 -1.59 8.63
N PHE A 315 -9.45 -2.13 9.16
CA PHE A 315 -10.08 -1.58 10.36
C PHE A 315 -9.15 -1.69 11.58
N TYR A 316 -8.46 -2.82 11.76
CA TYR A 316 -7.54 -3.05 12.88
C TYR A 316 -6.12 -2.52 12.67
N LYS A 317 -5.78 -1.95 11.50
CA LYS A 317 -4.41 -1.50 11.17
C LYS A 317 -3.79 -0.64 12.27
N ASP A 318 -2.52 -0.92 12.58
CA ASP A 318 -1.66 -0.13 13.47
C ASP A 318 -0.64 0.61 12.61
N VAL A 319 -0.96 1.85 12.24
CA VAL A 319 -0.14 2.62 11.29
C VAL A 319 1.19 3.07 11.89
N GLU A 320 1.26 3.24 13.20
CA GLU A 320 2.46 3.70 13.89
C GLU A 320 3.51 2.60 13.89
N ASP A 321 3.13 1.35 14.21
CA ASP A 321 4.01 0.19 14.12
C ASP A 321 4.51 -0.02 12.68
N MET A 322 3.62 0.12 11.69
CA MET A 322 3.99 -0.01 10.28
C MET A 322 4.97 1.07 9.81
N ILE A 323 4.80 2.32 10.24
CA ILE A 323 5.73 3.42 9.93
C ILE A 323 7.07 3.20 10.63
N THR A 324 7.04 2.82 11.92
CA THR A 324 8.24 2.48 12.70
C THR A 324 9.04 1.37 12.02
N TYR A 325 8.36 0.33 11.53
CA TYR A 325 9.01 -0.75 10.78
C TYR A 325 9.70 -0.26 9.49
N ARG A 326 9.07 0.66 8.75
CA ARG A 326 9.69 1.28 7.55
C ARG A 326 10.90 2.14 7.91
N GLU A 327 10.82 2.88 9.02
CA GLU A 327 11.93 3.70 9.53
C GLU A 327 13.11 2.85 9.96
N GLN A 328 12.88 1.72 10.63
CA GLN A 328 13.93 0.77 10.99
C GLN A 328 14.68 0.26 9.75
N ILE A 329 13.96 -0.14 8.70
CA ILE A 329 14.59 -0.56 7.44
C ILE A 329 15.42 0.58 6.83
N PHE A 330 14.88 1.79 6.80
CA PHE A 330 15.59 2.96 6.28
C PHE A 330 16.90 3.24 7.05
N LEU A 331 16.86 3.16 8.38
CA LEU A 331 18.03 3.39 9.23
C LEU A 331 19.08 2.30 9.02
N GLU A 332 18.69 1.03 8.98
CA GLU A 332 19.59 -0.10 8.71
C GLU A 332 20.30 0.07 7.36
N ILE A 333 19.55 0.35 6.28
CA ILE A 333 20.12 0.57 4.94
C ILE A 333 21.08 1.78 4.94
N THR A 334 20.75 2.85 5.67
CA THR A 334 21.59 4.05 5.71
C THR A 334 22.87 3.83 6.52
N LEU A 335 22.80 3.07 7.61
CA LEU A 335 23.95 2.72 8.45
C LEU A 335 24.93 1.79 7.72
N GLU A 336 24.45 0.77 7.01
CA GLU A 336 25.31 -0.11 6.21
C GLU A 336 26.05 0.65 5.12
N ASN A 337 25.40 1.61 4.46
CA ASN A 337 26.04 2.47 3.45
C ASN A 337 27.10 3.42 4.04
N SER A 338 27.11 3.65 5.36
CA SER A 338 28.13 4.46 6.02
C SER A 338 29.37 3.68 6.46
N LEU A 339 29.31 2.34 6.36
CA LEU A 339 30.39 1.40 6.73
C LEU A 339 31.16 0.88 5.50
N ILE A 340 30.79 1.28 4.29
CA ILE A 340 31.42 0.94 3.00
C ILE A 340 32.10 2.18 2.41
#